data_AF-A0A2U3ED96-F1
#
_entry.id   AF-A0A2U3ED96-F1
#
_cell.length_a   1.000
_cell.length_b   1.000
_cell.length_c   1.000
_cell.angle_alpha   90.00
_cell.angle_beta   90.00
_cell.angle_gamma   90.00
#
_symmetry.space_group_name_H-M   'P 1'
#
loop_
_entity.id
_entity.type
_entity.pdbx_description
1 polymer ?
#
loop_
_entity_poly.entity_id
_entity_poly.type
_entity_poly.pdbx_seq_one_letter_code
_entity_poly.pdbx_strand_id
1 'polypeptide(L)'
;MSGEPPPRRGDTESQQQPAMNPSQLLLQLDLLLSRNGTHMSDELRQNRIARSNTPSGATDHIMNLCASKAEVDAKLWIVDRILEPQTIPHFIEASIGGRLPSGRPSALPPLDPEVLMLMQQPFSEWALPPLDASHDVLVTQVMIRIGSFEDPDRLVSISKELHAMKSRIWEGIMPISERRWHDLRLDDAENFHEACQYIAAVTNVFHYFNMPPIKAALRETYNLIWDHLDAFEKAVNAKRAIEDKEPVLLTSRWHEFISDHFQSISNRSHHWAISHVERLRGPILEDLANQAPAQSFMLFPTYDDQMWDLTNKIHDLVENAAQADTAIFIPMDGYKGGDLPSQDDVPGPDMSNPYREEPIHFAANTMVRKADYYCRLKYLSRVETWTERSDGDDPLGSKEGPAESARSQVRAQNKARIELRGKAADELPGEELWVTSAQRVLSMPKHEWEWAYVGYRLSHDHTDEEWDAFKNKFELDISNWGAELEGVDKIKGRSKVEWRDARDLGIPDGDVAAAREHFQSLRDSDAVKGARTDILLAADKAVIDSYLAPPSDQGGFVLAIDVDYDPKDNDPQRAEESPGYEGTLRILGSLLWDDVGAMLQTQTQHLADLWPLAMNDKRRVYQGPLPKASED
;
A
#
# COMPACT_ATOMS: atom_id res chain seq x y z
N MET A 1 3.95 -48.57 -84.33
CA MET A 1 3.11 -47.36 -84.47
C MET A 1 2.63 -47.00 -83.09
N SER A 2 3.40 -46.12 -82.47
CA SER A 2 3.30 -45.67 -81.08
C SER A 2 2.43 -44.42 -81.06
N GLY A 3 1.35 -44.43 -80.27
CA GLY A 3 0.50 -43.25 -80.04
C GLY A 3 0.71 -42.77 -78.61
N GLU A 4 1.41 -41.66 -78.44
CA GLU A 4 1.53 -40.93 -77.17
C GLU A 4 0.19 -40.25 -76.80
N PRO A 5 -0.18 -40.21 -75.51
CA PRO A 5 -1.22 -39.31 -75.02
C PRO A 5 -0.63 -37.91 -74.72
N PRO A 6 -1.45 -36.83 -74.78
CA PRO A 6 -0.98 -35.46 -74.68
C PRO A 6 -0.60 -35.05 -73.24
N PRO A 7 0.24 -34.01 -73.07
CA PRO A 7 0.74 -33.61 -71.75
C PRO A 7 -0.35 -32.93 -70.92
N ARG A 8 -0.39 -33.28 -69.64
CA ARG A 8 -1.19 -32.59 -68.61
C ARG A 8 -0.70 -31.15 -68.48
N ARG A 9 -1.61 -30.19 -68.62
CA ARG A 9 -1.38 -28.80 -68.20
C ARG A 9 -1.04 -28.81 -66.71
N GLY A 10 0.13 -28.29 -66.36
CA GLY A 10 0.46 -27.96 -64.99
C GLY A 10 -0.35 -26.73 -64.60
N ASP A 11 -1.24 -26.90 -63.62
CA ASP A 11 -1.80 -25.79 -62.87
C ASP A 11 -0.69 -25.28 -61.94
N THR A 12 -0.04 -24.18 -62.35
CA THR A 12 0.69 -23.33 -61.42
C THR A 12 -0.34 -22.69 -60.50
N GLU A 13 -0.59 -23.32 -59.35
CA GLU A 13 -1.11 -22.65 -58.17
C GLU A 13 -0.12 -21.55 -57.76
N SER A 14 -0.29 -20.37 -58.34
CA SER A 14 0.21 -19.14 -57.76
C SER A 14 -0.41 -19.01 -56.38
N GLN A 15 0.36 -19.32 -55.34
CA GLN A 15 0.09 -18.90 -53.97
C GLN A 15 -0.02 -17.38 -53.96
N GLN A 16 -1.23 -16.87 -54.19
CA GLN A 16 -1.58 -15.50 -53.84
C GLN A 16 -1.44 -15.41 -52.33
N GLN A 17 -0.36 -14.77 -51.87
CA GLN A 17 -0.30 -14.24 -50.52
C GLN A 17 -1.61 -13.47 -50.28
N PRO A 18 -2.33 -13.73 -49.17
CA PRO A 18 -3.55 -13.00 -48.88
C PRO A 18 -3.24 -11.50 -48.90
N ALA A 19 -3.97 -10.74 -49.71
CA ALA A 19 -3.80 -9.29 -49.79
C ALA A 19 -3.93 -8.70 -48.38
N MET A 20 -2.88 -8.04 -47.92
CA MET A 20 -2.81 -7.43 -46.59
C MET A 20 -3.97 -6.44 -46.44
N ASN A 21 -4.73 -6.53 -45.34
CA ASN A 21 -5.85 -5.63 -45.09
C ASN A 21 -5.34 -4.16 -45.09
N PRO A 22 -5.98 -3.21 -45.81
CA PRO A 22 -5.58 -1.80 -45.80
C PRO A 22 -5.33 -1.21 -44.40
N SER A 23 -6.10 -1.61 -43.39
CA SER A 23 -5.87 -1.16 -42.01
C SER A 23 -4.57 -1.72 -41.39
N GLN A 24 -4.20 -2.95 -41.71
CA GLN A 24 -2.92 -3.54 -41.29
C GLN A 24 -1.73 -2.84 -41.95
N LEU A 25 -1.84 -2.48 -43.23
CA LEU A 25 -0.80 -1.72 -43.93
C LEU A 25 -0.60 -0.33 -43.30
N LEU A 26 -1.70 0.35 -42.97
CA LEU A 26 -1.66 1.67 -42.34
C LEU A 26 -1.12 1.61 -40.90
N LEU A 27 -1.48 0.59 -40.12
CA LEU A 27 -0.88 0.33 -38.81
C LEU A 27 0.64 0.14 -38.92
N GLN A 28 1.11 -0.67 -39.87
CA GLN A 28 2.55 -0.90 -40.07
C GLN A 28 3.28 0.40 -40.46
N LEU A 29 2.68 1.23 -41.31
CA LEU A 29 3.21 2.54 -41.65
C LEU A 29 3.29 3.47 -40.43
N ASP A 30 2.25 3.53 -39.61
CA ASP A 30 2.19 4.35 -38.40
C ASP A 30 3.22 3.90 -37.35
N LEU A 31 3.39 2.59 -37.14
CA LEU A 31 4.43 2.04 -36.27
C LEU A 31 5.82 2.50 -36.74
N LEU A 32 6.11 2.45 -38.03
CA LEU A 32 7.38 2.93 -38.60
C LEU A 32 7.58 4.43 -38.40
N LEU A 33 6.55 5.24 -38.65
CA LEU A 33 6.62 6.71 -38.56
C LEU A 33 6.72 7.21 -37.12
N SER A 34 6.07 6.54 -36.16
CA SER A 34 6.03 6.94 -34.75
C SER A 34 7.09 6.24 -33.88
N ARG A 35 8.04 5.52 -34.50
CA ARG A 35 9.13 4.81 -33.81
C ARG A 35 9.85 5.69 -32.78
N ASN A 36 10.18 6.92 -33.17
CA ASN A 36 10.88 7.89 -32.31
C ASN A 36 9.96 8.80 -31.50
N GLY A 37 8.68 8.45 -31.37
CA GLY A 37 7.67 9.29 -30.73
C GLY A 37 6.90 10.14 -31.74
N THR A 38 5.97 10.94 -31.23
CA THR A 38 5.20 11.95 -31.97
C THR A 38 5.70 13.34 -31.62
N HIS A 39 5.32 14.37 -32.39
CA HIS A 39 5.71 15.76 -32.12
C HIS A 39 5.31 16.26 -30.72
N MET A 40 4.32 15.65 -30.06
CA MET A 40 3.85 16.01 -28.71
C MET A 40 4.54 15.21 -27.59
N SER A 41 5.31 14.17 -27.93
CA SER A 41 5.82 13.22 -26.92
C SER A 41 6.80 13.86 -25.93
N ASP A 42 7.67 14.76 -26.39
CA ASP A 42 8.63 15.43 -25.52
C ASP A 42 7.95 16.47 -24.62
N GLU A 43 6.99 17.23 -25.17
CA GLU A 43 6.23 18.22 -24.41
C GLU A 43 5.41 17.57 -23.29
N LEU A 44 4.66 16.50 -23.59
CA LEU A 44 3.91 15.74 -22.59
C LEU A 44 4.81 15.17 -21.49
N ARG A 45 6.02 14.72 -21.84
CA ARG A 45 7.00 14.22 -20.87
C ARG A 45 7.50 15.33 -19.95
N GLN A 46 7.86 16.49 -20.50
CA GLN A 46 8.34 17.63 -19.69
C GLN A 46 7.24 18.17 -18.79
N ASN A 47 6.02 18.33 -19.33
CA ASN A 47 4.89 18.82 -18.56
C ASN A 47 4.54 17.87 -17.40
N ARG A 48 4.60 16.55 -17.63
CA ARG A 48 4.43 15.55 -16.57
C ARG A 48 5.47 15.71 -15.45
N ILE A 49 6.75 15.85 -15.82
CA ILE A 49 7.83 16.04 -14.83
C ILE A 49 7.59 17.31 -14.01
N ALA A 50 7.16 18.40 -14.65
CA ALA A 50 6.89 19.67 -13.98
C ALA A 50 5.72 19.61 -12.99
N ARG A 51 4.68 18.79 -13.28
CA ARG A 51 3.49 18.68 -12.43
C ARG A 51 3.68 17.77 -11.20
N SER A 52 4.64 16.86 -11.23
CA SER A 52 4.91 15.90 -10.15
C SER A 52 3.69 15.04 -9.74
N ASN A 53 2.75 14.80 -10.66
CA ASN A 53 1.54 14.00 -10.42
C ASN A 53 1.75 12.48 -10.54
N THR A 54 2.99 12.01 -10.71
CA THR A 54 3.29 10.60 -11.00
C THR A 54 4.34 10.07 -10.05
N PRO A 55 4.38 8.75 -9.78
CA PRO A 55 5.31 8.21 -8.80
C PRO A 55 6.76 8.55 -9.18
N SER A 56 7.54 8.94 -8.17
CA SER A 56 8.93 9.38 -8.30
C SER A 56 9.90 8.23 -8.54
N GLY A 57 9.44 6.98 -8.34
CA GLY A 57 10.32 5.82 -8.26
C GLY A 57 10.95 5.64 -6.88
N ALA A 58 10.48 6.38 -5.87
CA ALA A 58 10.92 6.37 -4.48
C ALA A 58 12.38 6.77 -4.20
N THR A 59 13.14 7.21 -5.19
CA THR A 59 14.56 7.58 -5.00
C THR A 59 14.73 8.80 -4.12
N ASP A 60 13.77 9.73 -4.15
CA ASP A 60 13.76 10.94 -3.31
C ASP A 60 13.34 10.65 -1.85
N HIS A 61 12.89 9.42 -1.58
CA HIS A 61 12.50 8.94 -0.26
C HIS A 61 13.59 8.09 0.42
N ILE A 62 14.77 7.96 -0.20
CA ILE A 62 15.95 7.28 0.38
C ILE A 62 17.02 8.33 0.65
N MET A 63 17.60 8.30 1.85
CA MET A 63 18.63 9.25 2.25
C MET A 63 19.88 9.05 1.38
N ASN A 64 20.20 10.06 0.57
CA ASN A 64 21.44 10.08 -0.20
C ASN A 64 22.55 10.71 0.64
N LEU A 65 23.62 9.96 0.89
CA LEU A 65 24.80 10.44 1.65
C LEU A 65 25.49 11.66 0.99
N CYS A 66 25.21 11.93 -0.28
CA CYS A 66 25.70 13.10 -1.01
C CYS A 66 24.69 14.26 -1.10
N ALA A 67 23.51 14.14 -0.47
CA ALA A 67 22.51 15.20 -0.44
C ALA A 67 23.05 16.45 0.26
N SER A 68 22.61 17.61 -0.20
CA SER A 68 22.88 18.87 0.48
C SER A 68 22.22 18.91 1.85
N LYS A 69 22.77 19.69 2.78
CA LYS A 69 22.18 19.86 4.11
C LYS A 69 20.72 20.34 4.04
N ALA A 70 20.38 21.21 3.09
CA ALA A 70 19.01 21.68 2.91
C ALA A 70 18.04 20.55 2.49
N GLU A 71 18.48 19.61 1.65
CA GLU A 71 17.67 18.44 1.28
C GLU A 71 17.51 17.46 2.44
N VAL A 72 18.56 17.28 3.25
CA VAL A 72 18.48 16.46 4.46
C VAL A 72 17.52 17.07 5.48
N ASP A 73 17.62 18.38 5.71
CA ASP A 73 16.80 19.11 6.68
C ASP A 73 15.33 19.27 6.22
N ALA A 74 15.01 19.03 4.94
CA ALA A 74 13.67 19.20 4.37
C ALA A 74 12.69 18.06 4.71
N LYS A 75 13.18 16.88 5.13
CA LYS A 75 12.37 15.71 5.45
C LYS A 75 12.81 15.13 6.79
N LEU A 76 11.88 14.49 7.50
CA LEU A 76 12.26 13.63 8.62
C LEU A 76 12.70 12.27 8.06
N TRP A 77 13.91 11.85 8.42
CA TRP A 77 14.50 10.58 8.03
C TRP A 77 14.46 9.61 9.19
N ILE A 78 13.99 8.39 8.94
CA ILE A 78 13.91 7.33 9.93
C ILE A 78 14.52 6.05 9.40
N VAL A 79 15.00 5.19 10.30
CA VAL A 79 15.64 3.94 9.94
C VAL A 79 14.58 2.89 9.63
N ASP A 80 14.53 2.44 8.38
CA ASP A 80 13.61 1.42 7.94
C ASP A 80 14.07 0.02 8.37
N ARG A 81 13.12 -0.72 8.95
CA ARG A 81 13.22 -2.17 9.16
C ARG A 81 12.61 -2.83 7.92
N ILE A 82 13.45 -3.39 7.05
CA ILE A 82 13.03 -3.86 5.72
C ILE A 82 11.84 -4.85 5.79
N LEU A 83 11.83 -5.74 6.78
CA LEU A 83 10.63 -6.45 7.21
C LEU A 83 10.04 -5.71 8.41
N GLU A 84 8.72 -5.53 8.44
CA GLU A 84 8.10 -4.94 9.61
C GLU A 84 8.15 -5.90 10.82
N PRO A 85 8.52 -5.45 12.04
CA PRO A 85 8.69 -6.32 13.21
C PRO A 85 7.49 -7.23 13.53
N GLN A 86 6.27 -6.71 13.38
CA GLN A 86 5.03 -7.44 13.64
C GLN A 86 4.77 -8.60 12.66
N THR A 87 5.55 -8.71 11.58
CA THR A 87 5.53 -9.88 10.69
C THR A 87 5.74 -11.19 11.45
N ILE A 88 6.57 -11.19 12.50
CA ILE A 88 6.89 -12.38 13.29
C ILE A 88 5.73 -12.83 14.19
N PRO A 89 5.14 -11.98 15.04
CA PRO A 89 3.94 -12.37 15.79
C PRO A 89 2.80 -12.78 14.84
N HIS A 90 2.60 -12.12 13.69
CA HIS A 90 1.61 -12.53 12.70
C HIS A 90 1.90 -13.90 12.07
N PHE A 91 3.17 -14.19 11.78
CA PHE A 91 3.58 -15.53 11.32
C PHE A 91 3.28 -16.60 12.37
N ILE A 92 3.60 -16.33 13.64
CA ILE A 92 3.32 -17.25 14.75
C ILE A 92 1.81 -17.47 14.88
N GLU A 93 1.02 -16.40 14.87
CA GLU A 93 -0.44 -16.47 14.94
C GLU A 93 -1.03 -17.28 13.78
N ALA A 94 -0.61 -17.00 12.55
CA ALA A 94 -1.03 -17.74 11.35
C ALA A 94 -0.67 -19.23 11.45
N SER A 95 0.49 -19.54 12.03
CA SER A 95 0.97 -20.91 12.20
C SER A 95 0.11 -21.74 13.16
N ILE A 96 -0.50 -21.10 14.14
CA ILE A 96 -1.39 -21.73 15.14
C ILE A 96 -2.83 -21.73 14.65
N GLY A 97 -3.27 -20.65 14.02
CA GLY A 97 -4.64 -20.49 13.53
C GLY A 97 -4.90 -21.26 12.23
N GLY A 98 -3.85 -21.65 11.51
CA GLY A 98 -3.97 -22.32 10.21
C GLY A 98 -4.57 -21.43 9.12
N ARG A 99 -4.49 -20.10 9.29
CA ARG A 99 -5.01 -19.11 8.33
C ARG A 99 -3.90 -18.17 7.92
N LEU A 100 -3.76 -18.01 6.61
CA LEU A 100 -2.78 -17.13 5.97
C LEU A 100 -3.24 -15.66 5.99
N PRO A 101 -2.33 -14.71 5.73
CA PRO A 101 -2.61 -13.27 5.60
C PRO A 101 -3.82 -12.91 4.73
N SER A 102 -4.05 -13.64 3.64
CA SER A 102 -5.20 -13.47 2.73
C SER A 102 -6.53 -13.97 3.30
N GLY A 103 -6.54 -14.53 4.50
CA GLY A 103 -7.70 -15.18 5.12
C GLY A 103 -7.89 -16.64 4.69
N ARG A 104 -7.19 -17.11 3.65
CA ARG A 104 -7.24 -18.49 3.15
C ARG A 104 -6.69 -19.47 4.19
N PRO A 105 -7.19 -20.72 4.23
CA PRO A 105 -6.59 -21.76 5.05
C PRO A 105 -5.19 -22.11 4.52
N SER A 106 -4.24 -22.34 5.43
CA SER A 106 -2.93 -22.89 5.10
C SER A 106 -3.09 -24.33 4.58
N ALA A 107 -2.26 -24.71 3.61
CA ALA A 107 -2.16 -26.09 3.14
C ALA A 107 -1.49 -27.00 4.19
N LEU A 108 -0.84 -26.42 5.20
CA LEU A 108 -0.17 -27.12 6.28
C LEU A 108 -1.07 -27.17 7.53
N PRO A 109 -1.08 -28.28 8.27
CA PRO A 109 -1.86 -28.37 9.52
C PRO A 109 -1.37 -27.33 10.54
N PRO A 110 -2.23 -26.83 11.44
CA PRO A 110 -1.81 -25.95 12.54
C PRO A 110 -0.66 -26.53 13.37
N LEU A 111 0.21 -25.66 13.90
CA LEU A 111 1.27 -26.06 14.81
C LEU A 111 0.73 -26.48 16.17
N ASP A 112 1.39 -27.47 16.75
CA ASP A 112 1.18 -27.90 18.13
C ASP A 112 1.63 -26.79 19.12
N PRO A 113 0.82 -26.43 20.14
CA PRO A 113 1.20 -25.45 21.15
C PRO A 113 2.54 -25.72 21.83
N GLU A 114 2.96 -26.99 21.95
CA GLU A 114 4.28 -27.34 22.51
C GLU A 114 5.42 -26.71 21.68
N VAL A 115 5.30 -26.70 20.35
CA VAL A 115 6.33 -26.18 19.44
C VAL A 115 6.55 -24.69 19.71
N LEU A 116 5.50 -23.94 20.01
CA LEU A 116 5.59 -22.51 20.34
C LEU A 116 6.37 -22.26 21.64
N MET A 117 6.14 -23.10 22.65
CA MET A 117 6.86 -22.98 23.91
C MET A 117 8.36 -23.20 23.69
N LEU A 118 8.72 -24.18 22.85
CA LEU A 118 10.12 -24.44 22.49
C LEU A 118 10.75 -23.28 21.72
N MET A 119 10.00 -22.52 20.91
CA MET A 119 10.52 -21.35 20.18
C MET A 119 11.03 -20.24 21.12
N GLN A 120 10.50 -20.19 22.35
CA GLN A 120 10.84 -19.19 23.37
C GLN A 120 11.89 -19.69 24.37
N GLN A 121 12.32 -20.96 24.25
CA GLN A 121 13.30 -21.57 25.14
C GLN A 121 14.65 -21.75 24.44
N PRO A 122 15.76 -21.64 25.18
CA PRO A 122 17.08 -21.92 24.62
C PRO A 122 17.20 -23.39 24.23
N PHE A 123 17.93 -23.68 23.14
CA PHE A 123 18.11 -25.06 22.68
C PHE A 123 18.69 -25.99 23.75
N SER A 124 19.55 -25.48 24.65
CA SER A 124 20.17 -26.24 25.72
C SER A 124 19.20 -26.85 26.74
N GLU A 125 17.96 -26.37 26.80
CA GLU A 125 16.95 -26.90 27.71
C GLU A 125 16.20 -28.12 27.17
N TRP A 126 16.15 -28.31 25.85
CA TRP A 126 15.23 -29.29 25.24
C TRP A 126 15.74 -29.99 23.99
N ALA A 127 16.70 -29.43 23.27
CA ALA A 127 17.20 -29.99 22.02
C ALA A 127 18.10 -31.21 22.27
N LEU A 128 18.27 -32.01 21.22
CA LEU A 128 19.18 -33.16 21.23
C LEU A 128 20.57 -32.75 20.71
N PRO A 129 21.63 -33.51 21.03
CA PRO A 129 22.96 -33.28 20.45
C PRO A 129 22.94 -33.23 18.92
N PRO A 130 23.70 -32.32 18.29
CA PRO A 130 24.68 -31.41 18.91
C PRO A 130 24.13 -30.02 19.33
N LEU A 131 22.82 -29.78 19.20
CA LEU A 131 22.23 -28.46 19.45
C LEU A 131 21.95 -28.19 20.94
N ASP A 132 22.04 -29.21 21.78
CA ASP A 132 21.92 -29.15 23.25
C ASP A 132 22.99 -28.27 23.94
N ALA A 133 24.05 -27.88 23.23
CA ALA A 133 25.06 -26.95 23.73
C ALA A 133 24.74 -25.47 23.44
N SER A 134 23.77 -25.16 22.55
CA SER A 134 23.44 -23.78 22.18
C SER A 134 22.48 -23.14 23.19
N HIS A 135 22.74 -21.87 23.53
CA HIS A 135 21.84 -21.06 24.36
C HIS A 135 20.95 -20.14 23.52
N ASP A 136 20.91 -20.35 22.20
CA ASP A 136 20.13 -19.53 21.29
C ASP A 136 18.63 -19.79 21.49
N VAL A 137 17.86 -18.71 21.45
CA VAL A 137 16.39 -18.72 21.44
C VAL A 137 15.92 -18.31 20.05
N LEU A 138 15.08 -19.12 19.40
CA LEU A 138 14.67 -18.89 18.01
C LEU A 138 14.04 -17.51 17.81
N VAL A 139 13.07 -17.13 18.64
CA VAL A 139 12.39 -15.83 18.49
C VAL A 139 13.39 -14.67 18.58
N THR A 140 14.33 -14.72 19.52
CA THR A 140 15.39 -13.70 19.64
C THR A 140 16.27 -13.66 18.40
N GLN A 141 16.70 -14.82 17.89
CA GLN A 141 17.53 -14.92 16.69
C GLN A 141 16.83 -14.36 15.44
N VAL A 142 15.52 -14.57 15.32
CA VAL A 142 14.70 -14.01 14.24
C VAL A 142 14.55 -12.50 14.38
N MET A 143 14.25 -12.00 15.58
CA MET A 143 14.08 -10.56 15.84
C MET A 143 15.37 -9.76 15.58
N ILE A 144 16.53 -10.34 15.87
CA ILE A 144 17.84 -9.73 15.54
C ILE A 144 17.94 -9.42 14.04
N ARG A 145 17.41 -10.28 13.16
CA ARG A 145 17.52 -10.11 11.70
C ARG A 145 16.66 -8.98 11.13
N ILE A 146 15.61 -8.57 11.84
CA ILE A 146 14.62 -7.58 11.36
C ILE A 146 15.06 -6.14 11.64
N GLY A 147 15.65 -5.89 12.81
CA GLY A 147 16.06 -4.55 13.19
C GLY A 147 16.72 -4.52 14.55
N SER A 148 18.00 -4.90 14.59
CA SER A 148 18.86 -4.82 15.78
C SER A 148 20.15 -4.08 15.44
N PHE A 149 20.75 -3.45 16.45
CA PHE A 149 22.13 -2.95 16.37
C PHE A 149 23.16 -4.04 16.06
N GLU A 150 22.81 -5.30 16.30
CA GLU A 150 23.65 -6.47 16.00
C GLU A 150 23.70 -6.81 14.51
N ASP A 151 22.71 -6.37 13.73
CA ASP A 151 22.61 -6.67 12.30
C ASP A 151 22.12 -5.45 11.49
N PRO A 152 22.90 -4.35 11.48
CA PRO A 152 22.49 -3.08 10.88
C PRO A 152 22.69 -3.04 9.36
N ASP A 153 23.39 -4.02 8.78
CA ASP A 153 23.89 -4.00 7.39
C ASP A 153 22.78 -3.84 6.34
N ARG A 154 21.54 -4.17 6.71
CA ARG A 154 20.36 -4.14 5.85
C ARG A 154 19.38 -3.02 6.22
N LEU A 155 19.71 -2.16 7.18
CA LEU A 155 18.86 -1.03 7.58
C LEU A 155 19.07 0.16 6.65
N VAL A 156 17.99 0.86 6.29
CA VAL A 156 18.03 1.95 5.31
C VAL A 156 17.29 3.17 5.85
N SER A 157 17.92 4.34 5.83
CA SER A 157 17.24 5.58 6.19
C SER A 157 16.29 6.02 5.07
N ILE A 158 15.00 6.09 5.37
CA ILE A 158 13.95 6.54 4.45
C ILE A 158 13.16 7.72 5.03
N SER A 159 12.48 8.46 4.16
CA SER A 159 11.59 9.53 4.60
C SER A 159 10.41 8.99 5.41
N LYS A 160 9.96 9.75 6.39
CA LYS A 160 8.83 9.36 7.25
C LYS A 160 7.53 9.08 6.49
N GLU A 161 7.25 9.80 5.41
CA GLU A 161 6.04 9.63 4.61
C GLU A 161 6.03 8.26 3.90
N LEU A 162 7.17 7.87 3.32
CA LEU A 162 7.32 6.56 2.69
C LEU A 162 7.15 5.44 3.73
N HIS A 163 7.80 5.57 4.89
CA HIS A 163 7.65 4.58 5.97
C HIS A 163 6.20 4.47 6.43
N ALA A 164 5.52 5.59 6.68
CA ALA A 164 4.12 5.59 7.13
C ALA A 164 3.20 4.88 6.13
N MET A 165 3.37 5.13 4.83
CA MET A 165 2.61 4.43 3.79
C MET A 165 2.99 2.95 3.69
N LYS A 166 4.29 2.63 3.78
CA LYS A 166 4.83 1.26 3.77
C LYS A 166 4.21 0.43 4.89
N SER A 167 4.29 0.90 6.14
CA SER A 167 3.84 0.13 7.29
C SER A 167 2.32 -0.14 7.25
N ARG A 168 1.51 0.81 6.75
CA ARG A 168 0.07 0.58 6.50
C ARG A 168 -0.18 -0.51 5.47
N ILE A 169 0.46 -0.38 4.29
CA ILE A 169 0.31 -1.34 3.20
C ILE A 169 0.75 -2.73 3.63
N TRP A 170 1.83 -2.81 4.42
CA TRP A 170 2.34 -4.06 4.95
C TRP A 170 1.27 -4.82 5.77
N GLU A 171 0.48 -4.14 6.59
CA GLU A 171 -0.60 -4.78 7.35
C GLU A 171 -1.93 -4.90 6.63
N GLY A 172 -1.99 -4.54 5.33
CA GLY A 172 -3.25 -4.47 4.60
C GLY A 172 -4.20 -3.42 5.18
N ILE A 173 -3.66 -2.37 5.79
CA ILE A 173 -4.45 -1.17 6.11
C ILE A 173 -4.53 -0.34 4.84
N MET A 174 -5.74 0.12 4.52
CA MET A 174 -5.96 0.92 3.32
C MET A 174 -5.11 2.20 3.35
N PRO A 175 -4.57 2.66 2.21
CA PRO A 175 -3.80 3.90 2.14
C PRO A 175 -4.55 5.09 2.73
N ILE A 176 -5.82 5.27 2.36
CA ILE A 176 -6.81 6.12 3.01
C ILE A 176 -8.19 5.46 2.86
N SER A 177 -9.11 5.72 3.79
CA SER A 177 -10.48 5.22 3.71
C SER A 177 -11.33 5.94 2.65
N GLU A 178 -12.41 5.31 2.19
CA GLU A 178 -13.37 5.92 1.25
C GLU A 178 -13.96 7.22 1.80
N ARG A 179 -14.23 7.22 3.11
CA ARG A 179 -14.64 8.42 3.81
C ARG A 179 -13.57 9.50 3.71
N ARG A 180 -12.30 9.17 3.98
CA ARG A 180 -11.23 10.16 3.96
C ARG A 180 -11.01 10.73 2.56
N TRP A 181 -11.13 9.90 1.53
CA TRP A 181 -11.13 10.34 0.12
C TRP A 181 -12.21 11.40 -0.15
N HIS A 182 -13.43 11.15 0.33
CA HIS A 182 -14.54 12.09 0.22
C HIS A 182 -14.32 13.37 1.05
N ASP A 183 -13.87 13.25 2.31
CA ASP A 183 -13.62 14.40 3.19
C ASP A 183 -12.54 15.34 2.63
N LEU A 184 -11.57 14.79 1.90
CA LEU A 184 -10.53 15.53 1.17
C LEU A 184 -10.99 16.01 -0.21
N ARG A 185 -12.20 15.65 -0.65
CA ARG A 185 -12.77 16.01 -1.96
C ARG A 185 -11.83 15.63 -3.12
N LEU A 186 -11.22 14.45 -3.06
CA LEU A 186 -10.21 14.03 -4.03
C LEU A 186 -10.80 13.68 -5.41
N ASP A 187 -12.11 13.58 -5.52
CA ASP A 187 -12.82 13.49 -6.81
C ASP A 187 -12.92 14.85 -7.54
N ASP A 188 -12.73 15.96 -6.82
CA ASP A 188 -12.90 17.28 -7.40
C ASP A 188 -11.70 17.65 -8.27
N ALA A 189 -11.97 18.27 -9.42
CA ALA A 189 -10.93 18.66 -10.39
C ALA A 189 -9.85 19.59 -9.80
N GLU A 190 -10.21 20.37 -8.77
CA GLU A 190 -9.31 21.27 -8.03
C GLU A 190 -8.27 20.50 -7.20
N ASN A 191 -8.62 19.30 -6.71
CA ASN A 191 -7.78 18.47 -5.85
C ASN A 191 -7.10 17.32 -6.60
N PHE A 192 -7.13 17.35 -7.94
CA PHE A 192 -6.56 16.31 -8.80
C PHE A 192 -5.08 16.02 -8.49
N HIS A 193 -4.29 17.07 -8.21
CA HIS A 193 -2.88 16.91 -7.81
C HIS A 193 -2.75 16.09 -6.53
N GLU A 194 -3.52 16.43 -5.49
CA GLU A 194 -3.49 15.72 -4.20
C GLU A 194 -3.94 14.27 -4.35
N ALA A 195 -4.99 14.02 -5.13
CA ALA A 195 -5.46 12.67 -5.44
C ALA A 195 -4.36 11.82 -6.10
N CYS A 196 -3.61 12.42 -7.04
CA CYS A 196 -2.45 11.78 -7.66
C CYS A 196 -1.30 11.54 -6.67
N GLN A 197 -1.07 12.42 -5.68
CA GLN A 197 -0.03 12.20 -4.66
C GLN A 197 -0.30 10.94 -3.82
N TYR A 198 -1.55 10.68 -3.44
CA TYR A 198 -1.91 9.45 -2.72
C TYR A 198 -1.67 8.19 -3.57
N ILE A 199 -2.08 8.20 -4.84
CA ILE A 199 -1.86 7.09 -5.79
C ILE A 199 -0.35 6.85 -6.00
N ALA A 200 0.41 7.94 -6.14
CA ALA A 200 1.86 7.91 -6.29
C ALA A 200 2.56 7.37 -5.04
N ALA A 201 2.13 7.77 -3.85
CA ALA A 201 2.69 7.31 -2.58
C ALA A 201 2.56 5.79 -2.40
N VAL A 202 1.40 5.23 -2.74
CA VAL A 202 1.18 3.76 -2.73
C VAL A 202 2.14 3.07 -3.70
N THR A 203 2.25 3.57 -4.94
CA THR A 203 3.14 2.99 -5.94
C THR A 203 4.63 3.11 -5.54
N ASN A 204 5.00 4.21 -4.88
CA ASN A 204 6.35 4.46 -4.39
C ASN A 204 6.80 3.44 -3.33
N VAL A 205 5.90 2.92 -2.49
CA VAL A 205 6.24 1.81 -1.56
C VAL A 205 6.76 0.60 -2.32
N PHE A 206 6.12 0.24 -3.44
CA PHE A 206 6.57 -0.90 -4.24
C PHE A 206 7.78 -0.57 -5.11
N HIS A 207 7.95 0.68 -5.55
CA HIS A 207 9.21 1.10 -6.15
C HIS A 207 10.38 0.92 -5.18
N TYR A 208 10.19 1.32 -3.91
CA TYR A 208 11.16 1.11 -2.84
C TYR A 208 11.51 -0.38 -2.69
N PHE A 209 10.52 -1.26 -2.50
CA PHE A 209 10.76 -2.71 -2.37
C PHE A 209 11.45 -3.33 -3.59
N ASN A 210 11.22 -2.79 -4.79
CA ASN A 210 11.79 -3.29 -6.03
C ASN A 210 13.13 -2.65 -6.41
N MET A 211 13.64 -1.69 -5.63
CA MET A 211 14.99 -1.18 -5.86
C MET A 211 16.02 -2.29 -5.64
N PRO A 212 17.03 -2.45 -6.51
CA PRO A 212 17.98 -3.56 -6.42
C PRO A 212 18.60 -3.78 -5.02
N PRO A 213 19.14 -2.77 -4.32
CA PRO A 213 19.70 -2.98 -2.99
C PRO A 213 18.64 -3.38 -1.95
N ILE A 214 17.44 -2.78 -2.01
CA ILE A 214 16.35 -3.06 -1.06
C ILE A 214 15.79 -4.46 -1.28
N LYS A 215 15.54 -4.84 -2.53
CA LYS A 215 15.08 -6.17 -2.92
C LYS A 215 16.08 -7.24 -2.48
N ALA A 216 17.38 -7.01 -2.69
CA ALA A 216 18.42 -7.92 -2.26
C ALA A 216 18.45 -8.07 -0.74
N ALA A 217 18.36 -6.96 0.00
CA ALA A 217 18.36 -6.96 1.46
C ALA A 217 17.09 -7.61 2.06
N LEU A 218 15.91 -7.40 1.46
CA LEU A 218 14.66 -8.08 1.84
C LEU A 218 14.78 -9.60 1.69
N ARG A 219 15.31 -10.05 0.54
CA ARG A 219 15.56 -11.47 0.29
C ARG A 219 16.58 -12.07 1.25
N GLU A 220 17.65 -11.34 1.53
CA GLU A 220 18.69 -11.78 2.45
C GLU A 220 18.15 -11.93 3.87
N THR A 221 17.43 -10.92 4.39
CA THR A 221 16.77 -10.98 5.70
C THR A 221 15.83 -12.18 5.78
N TYR A 222 14.98 -12.38 4.76
CA TYR A 222 14.10 -13.55 4.69
C TYR A 222 14.90 -14.86 4.76
N ASN A 223 15.99 -14.97 3.99
CA ASN A 223 16.79 -16.20 3.89
C ASN A 223 17.52 -16.51 5.21
N LEU A 224 17.96 -15.49 5.94
CA LEU A 224 18.56 -15.64 7.27
C LEU A 224 17.54 -16.11 8.30
N ILE A 225 16.32 -15.57 8.26
CA ILE A 225 15.21 -16.05 9.10
C ILE A 225 14.88 -17.51 8.75
N TRP A 226 14.84 -17.84 7.47
CA TRP A 226 14.62 -19.20 7.00
C TRP A 226 15.67 -20.18 7.56
N ASP A 227 16.95 -19.79 7.60
CA ASP A 227 18.03 -20.63 8.14
C ASP A 227 17.87 -20.90 9.65
N HIS A 228 17.47 -19.88 10.40
CA HIS A 228 17.15 -20.04 11.83
C HIS A 228 15.98 -21.00 12.04
N LEU A 229 14.94 -20.89 11.21
CA LEU A 229 13.78 -21.78 11.23
C LEU A 229 14.14 -23.22 10.83
N ASP A 230 15.04 -23.41 9.86
CA ASP A 230 15.54 -24.73 9.44
C ASP A 230 16.32 -25.43 10.55
N ALA A 231 17.22 -24.71 11.22
CA ALA A 231 17.95 -25.24 12.38
C ALA A 231 17.01 -25.67 13.51
N PHE A 232 16.02 -24.84 13.82
CA PHE A 232 15.01 -25.14 14.83
C PHE A 232 14.09 -26.30 14.42
N GLU A 233 13.62 -26.34 13.17
CA GLU A 233 12.80 -27.41 12.62
C GLU A 233 13.50 -28.77 12.75
N LYS A 234 14.79 -28.85 12.41
CA LYS A 234 15.60 -30.07 12.57
C LYS A 234 15.67 -30.52 14.03
N ALA A 235 15.87 -29.58 14.96
CA ALA A 235 15.92 -29.88 16.39
C ALA A 235 14.58 -30.42 16.92
N VAL A 236 13.49 -29.74 16.59
CA VAL A 236 12.13 -30.15 16.99
C VAL A 236 11.76 -31.50 16.39
N ASN A 237 12.06 -31.72 15.11
CA ASN A 237 11.75 -32.99 14.44
C ASN A 237 12.58 -34.15 14.99
N ALA A 238 13.83 -33.91 15.40
CA ALA A 238 14.64 -34.93 16.08
C ALA A 238 14.02 -35.33 17.43
N LYS A 239 13.54 -34.36 18.22
CA LYS A 239 12.81 -34.61 19.48
C LYS A 239 11.50 -35.35 19.23
N ARG A 240 10.70 -34.89 18.27
CA ARG A 240 9.39 -35.48 17.92
C ARG A 240 9.51 -36.91 17.39
N ALA A 241 10.57 -37.24 16.67
CA ALA A 241 10.84 -38.60 16.21
C ALA A 241 11.05 -39.59 17.38
N ILE A 242 11.65 -39.14 18.50
CA ILE A 242 11.78 -39.97 19.72
C ILE A 242 10.41 -40.16 20.39
N GLU A 243 9.56 -39.14 20.31
CA GLU A 243 8.22 -39.11 20.91
C GLU A 243 7.12 -39.71 20.01
N ASP A 244 7.48 -40.28 18.86
CA ASP A 244 6.57 -40.84 17.85
C ASP A 244 5.49 -39.83 17.39
N LYS A 245 5.90 -38.57 17.21
CA LYS A 245 5.04 -37.47 16.75
C LYS A 245 5.37 -37.10 15.30
N GLU A 246 4.34 -36.70 14.54
CA GLU A 246 4.48 -36.20 13.16
C GLU A 246 5.44 -35.00 13.06
N PRO A 247 6.25 -34.90 12.00
CA PRO A 247 7.19 -33.81 11.83
C PRO A 247 6.48 -32.47 11.57
N VAL A 248 7.14 -31.39 11.97
CA VAL A 248 6.74 -30.01 11.67
C VAL A 248 7.48 -29.51 10.43
N LEU A 249 6.83 -28.62 9.68
CA LEU A 249 7.33 -28.01 8.44
C LEU A 249 7.33 -26.48 8.59
N LEU A 250 8.24 -25.95 9.40
CA LEU A 250 8.32 -24.51 9.71
C LEU A 250 8.89 -23.70 8.54
N THR A 251 9.92 -24.21 7.88
CA THR A 251 10.54 -23.59 6.71
C THR A 251 9.55 -23.45 5.54
N SER A 252 8.78 -24.51 5.27
CA SER A 252 7.70 -24.48 4.28
C SER A 252 6.59 -23.52 4.68
N ARG A 253 6.26 -23.44 5.97
CA ARG A 253 5.23 -22.54 6.48
C ARG A 253 5.65 -21.07 6.39
N TRP A 254 6.91 -20.75 6.66
CA TRP A 254 7.46 -19.41 6.47
C TRP A 254 7.37 -18.97 5.02
N HIS A 255 7.72 -19.87 4.09
CA HIS A 255 7.57 -19.61 2.66
C HIS A 255 6.11 -19.40 2.25
N GLU A 256 5.20 -20.29 2.67
CA GLU A 256 3.76 -20.16 2.39
C GLU A 256 3.20 -18.85 2.94
N PHE A 257 3.53 -18.50 4.18
CA PHE A 257 3.08 -17.28 4.84
C PHE A 257 3.55 -16.03 4.12
N ILE A 258 4.86 -15.89 3.86
CA ILE A 258 5.41 -14.70 3.20
C ILE A 258 4.94 -14.59 1.75
N SER A 259 4.84 -15.71 1.03
CA SER A 259 4.33 -15.71 -0.34
C SER A 259 2.89 -15.22 -0.40
N ASP A 260 2.03 -15.71 0.49
CA ASP A 260 0.65 -15.26 0.60
C ASP A 260 0.56 -13.79 1.04
N HIS A 261 1.39 -13.38 2.00
CA HIS A 261 1.46 -11.99 2.47
C HIS A 261 1.81 -11.02 1.33
N PHE A 262 2.93 -11.26 0.64
CA PHE A 262 3.40 -10.43 -0.47
C PHE A 262 2.38 -10.36 -1.61
N GLN A 263 1.73 -11.48 -1.93
CA GLN A 263 0.66 -11.51 -2.92
C GLN A 263 -0.56 -10.70 -2.47
N SER A 264 -0.98 -10.84 -1.21
CA SER A 264 -2.14 -10.15 -0.64
C SER A 264 -1.95 -8.63 -0.69
N ILE A 265 -0.84 -8.11 -0.14
CA ILE A 265 -0.58 -6.67 -0.11
C ILE A 265 -0.36 -6.10 -1.51
N SER A 266 0.32 -6.83 -2.41
CA SER A 266 0.50 -6.39 -3.80
C SER A 266 -0.83 -6.30 -4.56
N ASN A 267 -1.70 -7.30 -4.41
CA ASN A 267 -2.99 -7.32 -5.10
C ASN A 267 -3.93 -6.23 -4.58
N ARG A 268 -4.00 -6.04 -3.25
CA ARG A 268 -4.81 -4.98 -2.64
C ARG A 268 -4.36 -3.60 -3.05
N SER A 269 -3.07 -3.30 -2.92
CA SER A 269 -2.53 -1.99 -3.31
C SER A 269 -2.69 -1.71 -4.79
N HIS A 270 -2.55 -2.74 -5.65
CA HIS A 270 -2.78 -2.59 -7.08
C HIS A 270 -4.26 -2.30 -7.39
N HIS A 271 -5.18 -3.08 -6.80
CA HIS A 271 -6.61 -2.86 -6.96
C HIS A 271 -7.02 -1.46 -6.47
N TRP A 272 -6.53 -1.05 -5.31
CA TRP A 272 -6.77 0.29 -4.75
C TRP A 272 -6.24 1.37 -5.70
N ALA A 273 -4.99 1.29 -6.17
CA ALA A 273 -4.42 2.30 -7.06
C ALA A 273 -5.17 2.38 -8.40
N ILE A 274 -5.51 1.24 -9.02
CA ILE A 274 -6.21 1.22 -10.31
C ILE A 274 -7.65 1.70 -10.18
N SER A 275 -8.39 1.28 -9.16
CA SER A 275 -9.78 1.73 -8.96
C SER A 275 -9.87 3.26 -8.79
N HIS A 276 -8.94 3.86 -8.05
CA HIS A 276 -8.88 5.30 -7.88
C HIS A 276 -8.42 6.04 -9.15
N VAL A 277 -7.49 5.46 -9.93
CA VAL A 277 -7.16 5.99 -11.26
C VAL A 277 -8.39 6.00 -12.17
N GLU A 278 -9.14 4.90 -12.25
CA GLU A 278 -10.33 4.83 -13.11
C GLU A 278 -11.45 5.77 -12.63
N ARG A 279 -11.60 5.94 -11.31
CA ARG A 279 -12.54 6.89 -10.68
C ARG A 279 -12.28 8.34 -11.15
N LEU A 280 -11.02 8.77 -11.16
CA LEU A 280 -10.64 10.10 -11.67
C LEU A 280 -10.74 10.21 -13.19
N ARG A 281 -10.48 9.11 -13.90
CA ARG A 281 -10.38 9.10 -15.36
C ARG A 281 -11.73 9.27 -16.05
N GLY A 282 -12.79 8.65 -15.53
CA GLY A 282 -14.12 8.66 -16.13
C GLY A 282 -14.64 10.08 -16.45
N PRO A 283 -14.77 10.96 -15.45
CA PRO A 283 -15.23 12.34 -15.66
C PRO A 283 -14.37 13.12 -16.66
N ILE A 284 -13.04 12.96 -16.60
CA ILE A 284 -12.10 13.66 -17.50
C ILE A 284 -12.29 13.22 -18.96
N LEU A 285 -12.54 11.93 -19.21
CA LEU A 285 -12.84 11.42 -20.56
C LEU A 285 -14.18 11.91 -21.08
N GLU A 286 -15.18 12.06 -20.21
CA GLU A 286 -16.48 12.63 -20.57
C GLU A 286 -16.34 14.12 -20.92
N ASP A 287 -15.63 14.89 -20.10
CA ASP A 287 -15.34 16.31 -20.37
C ASP A 287 -14.58 16.50 -21.68
N LEU A 288 -13.57 15.66 -21.92
CA LEU A 288 -12.79 15.70 -23.17
C LEU A 288 -13.63 15.37 -24.40
N ALA A 289 -14.63 14.48 -24.26
CA ALA A 289 -15.56 14.15 -25.34
C ALA A 289 -16.61 15.24 -25.61
N ASN A 290 -16.95 16.02 -24.58
CA ASN A 290 -17.92 17.12 -24.67
C ASN A 290 -17.31 18.41 -25.24
N GLN A 291 -15.98 18.53 -25.28
CA GLN A 291 -15.31 19.64 -25.94
C GLN A 291 -15.41 19.52 -27.47
N ALA A 292 -16.08 20.49 -28.09
CA ALA A 292 -16.05 20.62 -29.54
C ALA A 292 -14.64 21.07 -29.97
N PRO A 293 -13.95 20.37 -30.88
CA PRO A 293 -12.68 20.86 -31.39
C PRO A 293 -12.91 22.25 -31.99
N ALA A 294 -12.14 23.25 -31.54
CA ALA A 294 -12.13 24.57 -32.16
C ALA A 294 -11.97 24.38 -33.67
N GLN A 295 -12.78 25.07 -34.47
CA GLN A 295 -12.78 24.94 -35.94
C GLN A 295 -11.34 25.10 -36.48
N SER A 296 -10.64 23.99 -36.72
CA SER A 296 -9.28 24.03 -37.26
C SER A 296 -9.35 23.83 -38.76
N PHE A 297 -9.01 24.90 -39.49
CA PHE A 297 -8.93 24.92 -40.94
C PHE A 297 -7.62 24.30 -41.48
N MET A 298 -6.79 23.67 -40.63
CA MET A 298 -5.49 23.11 -41.02
C MET A 298 -5.19 21.77 -40.32
N LEU A 299 -4.27 21.01 -40.94
CA LEU A 299 -3.78 19.66 -40.63
C LEU A 299 -3.26 19.39 -39.20
N PHE A 300 -3.41 20.34 -38.27
CA PHE A 300 -3.05 20.20 -36.87
C PHE A 300 -4.20 20.70 -35.99
N PRO A 301 -4.75 19.89 -35.06
CA PRO A 301 -5.72 20.37 -34.10
C PRO A 301 -5.06 21.41 -33.20
N THR A 302 -5.62 22.60 -33.12
CA THR A 302 -5.23 23.61 -32.12
C THR A 302 -5.86 23.20 -30.79
N TYR A 303 -5.03 22.86 -29.80
CA TYR A 303 -5.50 22.61 -28.45
C TYR A 303 -5.74 23.94 -27.74
N ASP A 304 -6.94 24.14 -27.20
CA ASP A 304 -7.15 25.20 -26.23
C ASP A 304 -6.61 24.78 -24.85
N ASP A 305 -6.46 25.76 -23.95
CA ASP A 305 -5.85 25.54 -22.63
C ASP A 305 -6.62 24.50 -21.81
N GLN A 306 -7.94 24.43 -21.97
CA GLN A 306 -8.79 23.48 -21.24
C GLN A 306 -8.61 22.05 -21.76
N MET A 307 -8.57 21.86 -23.09
CA MET A 307 -8.29 20.58 -23.72
C MET A 307 -6.87 20.10 -23.38
N TRP A 308 -5.93 21.04 -23.21
CA TRP A 308 -4.57 20.73 -22.80
C TRP A 308 -4.47 20.33 -21.33
N ASP A 309 -5.20 20.99 -20.43
CA ASP A 309 -5.33 20.56 -19.03
C ASP A 309 -5.91 19.14 -18.92
N LEU A 310 -7.03 18.84 -19.59
CA LEU A 310 -7.64 17.51 -19.57
C LEU A 310 -6.70 16.43 -20.14
N THR A 311 -6.04 16.72 -21.26
CA THR A 311 -5.08 15.77 -21.88
C THR A 311 -3.88 15.52 -20.96
N ASN A 312 -3.39 16.55 -20.28
CA ASN A 312 -2.33 16.43 -19.28
C ASN A 312 -2.75 15.56 -18.10
N LYS A 313 -3.97 15.74 -17.57
CA LYS A 313 -4.52 14.92 -16.48
C LYS A 313 -4.66 13.45 -16.90
N ILE A 314 -5.18 13.18 -18.10
CA ILE A 314 -5.22 11.81 -18.64
C ILE A 314 -3.81 11.20 -18.74
N HIS A 315 -2.83 11.96 -19.24
CA HIS A 315 -1.46 11.48 -19.34
C HIS A 315 -0.86 11.13 -17.97
N ASP A 316 -1.14 11.93 -16.93
CA ASP A 316 -0.72 11.64 -15.55
C ASP A 316 -1.38 10.36 -15.02
N LEU A 317 -2.69 10.18 -15.24
CA LEU A 317 -3.41 8.96 -14.84
C LEU A 317 -2.95 7.71 -15.60
N VAL A 318 -2.59 7.85 -16.88
CA VAL A 318 -2.01 6.75 -17.65
C VAL A 318 -0.66 6.35 -17.08
N GLU A 319 0.21 7.32 -16.77
CA GLU A 319 1.51 7.02 -16.17
C GLU A 319 1.35 6.40 -14.77
N ASN A 320 0.46 6.92 -13.91
CA ASN A 320 0.17 6.33 -12.60
C ASN A 320 -0.24 4.86 -12.74
N ALA A 321 -1.20 4.56 -13.62
CA ALA A 321 -1.64 3.18 -13.83
C ALA A 321 -0.56 2.29 -14.46
N ALA A 322 0.24 2.78 -15.41
CA ALA A 322 1.34 2.03 -16.01
C ALA A 322 2.44 1.69 -14.97
N GLN A 323 2.76 2.64 -14.10
CA GLN A 323 3.69 2.40 -13.00
C GLN A 323 3.09 1.47 -11.96
N ALA A 324 1.83 1.61 -11.57
CA ALA A 324 1.15 0.66 -10.68
C ALA A 324 1.16 -0.77 -11.25
N ASP A 325 0.86 -0.91 -12.55
CA ASP A 325 0.84 -2.20 -13.25
C ASP A 325 2.21 -2.89 -13.26
N THR A 326 3.30 -2.14 -13.29
CA THR A 326 4.66 -2.67 -13.42
C THR A 326 5.44 -2.69 -12.11
N ALA A 327 5.11 -1.85 -11.14
CA ALA A 327 5.85 -1.71 -9.90
C ALA A 327 5.21 -2.48 -8.74
N ILE A 328 3.88 -2.54 -8.64
CA ILE A 328 3.19 -3.15 -7.50
C ILE A 328 3.28 -4.68 -7.57
N PHE A 329 4.42 -5.21 -7.14
CA PHE A 329 4.76 -6.60 -6.99
C PHE A 329 5.86 -6.71 -5.94
N ILE A 330 5.92 -7.82 -5.22
CA ILE A 330 7.09 -8.19 -4.41
C ILE A 330 7.50 -9.60 -4.82
N PRO A 331 8.31 -9.73 -5.90
CA PRO A 331 8.70 -11.04 -6.42
C PRO A 331 9.61 -11.78 -5.44
N MET A 332 9.38 -13.08 -5.29
CA MET A 332 10.19 -13.95 -4.41
C MET A 332 11.29 -14.71 -5.16
N ASP A 333 11.94 -14.09 -6.15
CA ASP A 333 13.05 -14.71 -6.88
C ASP A 333 14.33 -14.79 -6.05
N GLY A 334 14.87 -16.00 -5.90
CA GLY A 334 16.06 -16.31 -5.10
C GLY A 334 15.78 -16.52 -3.59
N TYR A 335 14.51 -16.56 -3.19
CA TYR A 335 14.11 -16.82 -1.81
C TYR A 335 14.16 -18.33 -1.53
N LYS A 336 14.68 -18.72 -0.36
CA LYS A 336 14.70 -20.12 0.09
C LYS A 336 13.27 -20.65 0.25
N GLY A 337 13.06 -21.88 -0.21
CA GLY A 337 11.74 -22.53 -0.27
C GLY A 337 10.99 -22.33 -1.59
N GLY A 338 11.42 -21.38 -2.45
CA GLY A 338 10.85 -21.16 -3.78
C GLY A 338 11.70 -21.72 -4.91
N ASP A 339 11.08 -21.91 -6.08
CA ASP A 339 11.73 -22.48 -7.27
C ASP A 339 12.31 -21.42 -8.24
N LEU A 340 11.94 -20.15 -8.08
CA LEU A 340 12.33 -19.08 -8.99
C LEU A 340 13.75 -18.58 -8.66
N PRO A 341 14.75 -18.76 -9.54
CA PRO A 341 16.09 -18.21 -9.32
C PRO A 341 16.07 -16.67 -9.38
N SER A 342 17.02 -16.04 -8.68
CA SER A 342 17.20 -14.57 -8.73
C SER A 342 17.33 -14.08 -10.18
N GLN A 343 16.61 -13.01 -10.49
CA GLN A 343 16.61 -12.35 -11.80
C GLN A 343 17.26 -10.96 -11.76
N ASP A 344 18.00 -10.62 -10.70
CA ASP A 344 18.56 -9.27 -10.54
C ASP A 344 19.59 -8.92 -11.62
N ASP A 345 20.35 -9.92 -12.10
CA ASP A 345 21.38 -9.76 -13.12
C ASP A 345 20.89 -10.06 -14.55
N VAL A 346 19.58 -10.22 -14.75
CA VAL A 346 19.03 -10.45 -16.09
C VAL A 346 19.26 -9.20 -16.95
N PRO A 347 19.91 -9.33 -18.12
CA PRO A 347 20.12 -8.20 -19.01
C PRO A 347 18.80 -7.54 -19.38
N GLY A 348 18.80 -6.20 -19.42
CA GLY A 348 17.64 -5.46 -19.90
C GLY A 348 17.27 -5.88 -21.33
N PRO A 349 15.99 -5.79 -21.72
CA PRO A 349 15.57 -6.12 -23.08
C PRO A 349 16.22 -5.17 -24.10
N ASP A 350 16.39 -5.65 -25.33
CA ASP A 350 16.87 -4.80 -26.43
C ASP A 350 15.82 -3.73 -26.75
N MET A 351 16.14 -2.48 -26.40
CA MET A 351 15.28 -1.32 -26.63
C MET A 351 15.40 -0.75 -28.06
N SER A 352 16.11 -1.42 -28.97
CA SER A 352 16.23 -0.99 -30.37
C SER A 352 14.88 -0.92 -31.09
N ASN A 353 13.93 -1.79 -30.72
CA ASN A 353 12.55 -1.74 -31.16
C ASN A 353 11.64 -1.22 -30.03
N PRO A 354 11.00 -0.04 -30.18
CA PRO A 354 10.13 0.53 -29.15
C PRO A 354 8.73 -0.10 -29.13
N TYR A 355 8.50 -1.16 -29.91
CA TYR A 355 7.23 -1.88 -30.00
C TYR A 355 7.42 -3.36 -29.71
N ARG A 356 6.48 -3.89 -28.92
CA ARG A 356 6.39 -5.33 -28.64
C ARG A 356 5.06 -5.89 -29.15
N GLU A 357 5.14 -6.72 -30.19
CA GLU A 357 3.96 -7.36 -30.80
C GLU A 357 3.48 -8.61 -30.04
N GLU A 358 4.38 -9.26 -29.31
CA GLU A 358 4.05 -10.42 -28.50
C GLU A 358 3.48 -10.02 -27.13
N PRO A 359 2.58 -10.82 -26.54
CA PRO A 359 2.12 -10.62 -25.18
C PRO A 359 3.27 -10.51 -24.16
N ILE A 360 3.00 -9.81 -23.06
CA ILE A 360 3.96 -9.67 -21.96
C ILE A 360 4.11 -11.01 -21.23
N HIS A 361 5.36 -11.34 -20.88
CA HIS A 361 5.65 -12.41 -19.92
C HIS A 361 6.13 -11.79 -18.62
N PHE A 362 5.71 -12.34 -17.49
CA PHE A 362 6.11 -11.83 -16.19
C PHE A 362 7.63 -11.99 -15.98
N ALA A 363 8.28 -10.91 -15.53
CA ALA A 363 9.65 -10.89 -15.07
C ALA A 363 9.71 -10.36 -13.63
N ALA A 364 10.51 -11.01 -12.78
CA ALA A 364 10.77 -10.57 -11.42
C ALA A 364 11.71 -9.36 -11.38
N ASN A 365 12.49 -9.16 -12.45
CA ASN A 365 13.27 -7.93 -12.65
C ASN A 365 12.36 -6.78 -13.11
N THR A 366 12.24 -5.76 -12.27
CA THR A 366 11.36 -4.60 -12.51
C THR A 366 11.76 -3.80 -13.74
N MET A 367 13.04 -3.70 -14.07
CA MET A 367 13.50 -2.97 -15.27
C MET A 367 13.07 -3.68 -16.55
N VAL A 368 13.23 -5.01 -16.60
CA VAL A 368 12.76 -5.85 -17.72
C VAL A 368 11.24 -5.75 -17.86
N ARG A 369 10.51 -5.96 -16.75
CA ARG A 369 9.06 -5.89 -16.70
C ARG A 369 8.52 -4.53 -17.17
N LYS A 370 9.12 -3.43 -16.70
CA LYS A 370 8.76 -2.08 -17.10
C LYS A 370 9.01 -1.87 -18.60
N ALA A 371 10.19 -2.19 -19.09
CA ALA A 371 10.53 -2.04 -20.50
C ALA A 371 9.58 -2.81 -21.42
N ASP A 372 9.31 -4.08 -21.11
CA ASP A 372 8.36 -4.91 -21.87
C ASP A 372 6.95 -4.32 -21.87
N TYR A 373 6.47 -3.88 -20.72
CA TYR A 373 5.14 -3.27 -20.58
C TYR A 373 5.02 -1.98 -21.40
N TYR A 374 5.98 -1.06 -21.32
CA TYR A 374 5.90 0.21 -22.07
C TYR A 374 6.01 -0.02 -23.59
N CYS A 375 6.88 -0.93 -24.06
CA CYS A 375 6.94 -1.29 -25.48
C CYS A 375 5.62 -1.95 -25.95
N ARG A 376 5.00 -2.78 -25.11
CA ARG A 376 3.72 -3.41 -25.39
C ARG A 376 2.59 -2.40 -25.41
N LEU A 377 2.51 -1.52 -24.42
CA LEU A 377 1.48 -0.48 -24.31
C LEU A 377 1.55 0.47 -25.51
N LYS A 378 2.77 0.85 -25.93
CA LYS A 378 2.96 1.70 -27.11
C LYS A 378 2.44 1.03 -28.37
N TYR A 379 2.71 -0.27 -28.55
CA TYR A 379 2.18 -1.05 -29.67
C TYR A 379 0.65 -1.16 -29.63
N LEU A 380 0.08 -1.60 -28.50
CA LEU A 380 -1.35 -1.78 -28.34
C LEU A 380 -2.12 -0.46 -28.51
N SER A 381 -1.58 0.66 -28.05
CA SER A 381 -2.22 1.98 -28.24
C SER A 381 -2.44 2.28 -29.73
N ARG A 382 -1.49 1.89 -30.61
CA ARG A 382 -1.66 2.04 -32.06
C ARG A 382 -2.66 1.04 -32.62
N VAL A 383 -2.60 -0.21 -32.17
CA VAL A 383 -3.56 -1.25 -32.58
C VAL A 383 -5.00 -0.82 -32.28
N GLU A 384 -5.28 -0.30 -31.09
CA GLU A 384 -6.62 0.18 -30.72
C GLU A 384 -7.10 1.30 -31.65
N THR A 385 -6.25 2.30 -31.92
CA THR A 385 -6.59 3.42 -32.82
C THR A 385 -6.98 2.95 -34.23
N TRP A 386 -6.33 1.90 -34.74
CA TRP A 386 -6.62 1.37 -36.09
C TRP A 386 -7.73 0.31 -36.12
N THR A 387 -8.00 -0.38 -35.02
CA THR A 387 -9.09 -1.35 -34.92
C THR A 387 -10.45 -0.65 -35.03
N GLU A 388 -10.64 0.47 -34.33
CA GLU A 388 -11.88 1.25 -34.39
C GLU A 388 -12.16 1.89 -35.75
N ARG A 389 -11.10 2.19 -36.51
CA ARG A 389 -11.22 2.68 -37.90
C ARG A 389 -11.76 1.63 -38.85
N SER A 390 -11.52 0.35 -38.56
CA SER A 390 -11.95 -0.76 -39.40
C SER A 390 -13.44 -1.10 -39.22
N ASP A 391 -14.03 -0.75 -38.07
CA ASP A 391 -15.45 -0.96 -37.75
C ASP A 391 -16.37 0.23 -38.15
N GLY A 392 -15.81 1.32 -38.68
CA GLY A 392 -16.56 2.49 -39.17
C GLY A 392 -16.69 2.55 -40.69
N ASP A 393 -17.75 3.21 -41.18
CA ASP A 393 -18.06 3.39 -42.62
C ASP A 393 -17.02 4.26 -43.40
N ASP A 394 -16.01 4.82 -42.74
CA ASP A 394 -14.97 5.63 -43.37
C ASP A 394 -13.57 5.35 -42.75
N PRO A 395 -12.78 4.42 -43.31
CA PRO A 395 -11.43 4.11 -42.85
C PRO A 395 -10.42 5.26 -43.08
N LEU A 396 -10.80 6.30 -43.81
CA LEU A 396 -10.03 7.52 -44.06
C LEU A 396 -10.62 8.75 -43.32
N GLY A 397 -11.72 8.57 -42.58
CA GLY A 397 -12.47 9.62 -41.93
C GLY A 397 -11.84 10.09 -40.62
N SER A 398 -11.80 11.41 -40.43
CA SER A 398 -11.33 12.08 -39.21
C SER A 398 -12.30 11.85 -38.04
N LYS A 399 -12.17 10.70 -37.36
CA LYS A 399 -12.64 10.50 -35.98
C LYS A 399 -11.53 10.77 -34.95
N GLU A 400 -10.42 11.38 -35.36
CA GLU A 400 -9.29 11.68 -34.45
C GLU A 400 -9.58 12.94 -33.63
N GLY A 401 -10.39 12.76 -32.58
CA GLY A 401 -10.44 13.69 -31.46
C GLY A 401 -9.51 13.23 -30.32
N PRO A 402 -8.98 14.13 -29.49
CA PRO A 402 -8.22 13.78 -28.29
C PRO A 402 -8.93 12.78 -27.38
N ALA A 403 -10.27 12.85 -27.30
CA ALA A 403 -11.10 11.92 -26.53
C ALA A 403 -10.97 10.46 -26.99
N GLU A 404 -11.01 10.18 -28.30
CA GLU A 404 -10.92 8.80 -28.79
C GLU A 404 -9.49 8.26 -28.72
N SER A 405 -8.51 9.13 -28.90
CA SER A 405 -7.09 8.79 -28.63
C SER A 405 -6.90 8.39 -27.17
N ALA A 406 -7.46 9.15 -26.23
CA ALA A 406 -7.41 8.83 -24.81
C ALA A 406 -8.12 7.51 -24.49
N ARG A 407 -9.31 7.24 -25.05
CA ARG A 407 -10.02 5.96 -24.87
C ARG A 407 -9.24 4.77 -25.44
N SER A 408 -8.61 4.94 -26.60
CA SER A 408 -7.72 3.92 -27.21
C SER A 408 -6.56 3.60 -26.28
N GLN A 409 -5.94 4.61 -25.68
CA GLN A 409 -4.85 4.41 -24.72
C GLN A 409 -5.31 3.65 -23.47
N VAL A 410 -6.51 3.95 -22.97
CA VAL A 410 -7.11 3.26 -21.81
C VAL A 410 -7.38 1.79 -22.11
N ARG A 411 -7.97 1.49 -23.28
CA ARG A 411 -8.19 0.10 -23.73
C ARG A 411 -6.88 -0.66 -23.89
N ALA A 412 -5.87 -0.02 -24.50
CA ALA A 412 -4.55 -0.60 -24.66
C ALA A 412 -3.88 -0.89 -23.30
N GLN A 413 -4.01 0.03 -22.34
CA GLN A 413 -3.51 -0.16 -20.98
C GLN A 413 -4.19 -1.34 -20.30
N ASN A 414 -5.52 -1.46 -20.41
CA ASN A 414 -6.25 -2.60 -19.85
C ASN A 414 -5.80 -3.93 -20.47
N LYS A 415 -5.57 -3.97 -21.80
CA LYS A 415 -5.04 -5.17 -22.48
C LYS A 415 -3.64 -5.53 -21.97
N ALA A 416 -2.72 -4.56 -21.89
CA ALA A 416 -1.36 -4.78 -21.36
C ALA A 416 -1.39 -5.25 -19.90
N ARG A 417 -2.27 -4.68 -19.07
CA ARG A 417 -2.49 -5.10 -17.68
C ARG A 417 -2.96 -6.54 -17.59
N ILE A 418 -3.94 -6.94 -18.39
CA ILE A 418 -4.45 -8.31 -18.42
C ILE A 418 -3.36 -9.30 -18.86
N GLU A 419 -2.52 -8.93 -19.83
CA GLU A 419 -1.38 -9.76 -20.25
C GLU A 419 -0.35 -9.93 -19.13
N LEU A 420 0.00 -8.86 -18.40
CA LEU A 420 1.02 -8.91 -17.35
C LEU A 420 0.52 -9.53 -16.04
N ARG A 421 -0.69 -9.17 -15.60
CA ARG A 421 -1.22 -9.49 -14.27
C ARG A 421 -2.28 -10.61 -14.29
N GLY A 422 -2.71 -11.02 -15.48
CA GLY A 422 -3.89 -11.85 -15.67
C GLY A 422 -5.17 -11.00 -15.65
N LYS A 423 -6.30 -11.66 -15.91
CA LYS A 423 -7.60 -11.03 -15.66
C LYS A 423 -7.69 -10.75 -14.17
N ALA A 424 -8.10 -9.53 -13.80
CA ALA A 424 -8.62 -9.31 -12.47
C ALA A 424 -9.69 -10.39 -12.24
N ALA A 425 -9.53 -11.23 -11.22
CA ALA A 425 -10.67 -11.97 -10.77
C ALA A 425 -11.72 -10.91 -10.41
N ASP A 426 -12.96 -11.08 -10.86
CA ASP A 426 -14.06 -10.22 -10.39
C ASP A 426 -14.28 -10.33 -8.86
N GLU A 427 -13.49 -11.18 -8.20
CA GLU A 427 -13.32 -11.27 -6.76
C GLU A 427 -12.56 -10.02 -6.26
N LEU A 428 -13.28 -9.17 -5.55
CA LEU A 428 -12.69 -8.15 -4.67
C LEU A 428 -11.51 -8.77 -3.91
N PRO A 429 -10.45 -8.00 -3.62
CA PRO A 429 -9.47 -8.45 -2.64
C PRO A 429 -10.26 -8.91 -1.41
N GLY A 430 -10.04 -10.15 -0.93
CA GLY A 430 -10.88 -10.75 0.11
C GLY A 430 -10.96 -9.93 1.40
N GLU A 431 -11.46 -10.48 2.51
CA GLU A 431 -11.52 -9.76 3.79
C GLU A 431 -10.19 -9.07 4.15
N GLU A 432 -10.23 -7.78 4.55
CA GLU A 432 -9.01 -7.05 4.93
C GLU A 432 -8.25 -7.77 6.04
N LEU A 433 -6.92 -7.77 5.98
CA LEU A 433 -6.08 -8.60 6.85
C LEU A 433 -6.31 -8.26 8.32
N TRP A 434 -6.31 -6.96 8.64
CA TRP A 434 -6.55 -6.48 10.00
C TRP A 434 -7.99 -6.73 10.46
N VAL A 435 -8.98 -6.64 9.56
CA VAL A 435 -10.39 -6.93 9.87
C VAL A 435 -10.58 -8.40 10.19
N THR A 436 -9.98 -9.28 9.39
CA THR A 436 -9.98 -10.73 9.61
C THR A 436 -9.34 -11.08 10.95
N SER A 437 -8.21 -10.45 11.28
CA SER A 437 -7.54 -10.61 12.57
C SER A 437 -8.45 -10.16 13.73
N ALA A 438 -9.03 -8.96 13.65
CA ALA A 438 -9.97 -8.43 14.64
C ALA A 438 -11.19 -9.35 14.85
N GLN A 439 -11.80 -9.84 13.77
CA GLN A 439 -12.93 -10.78 13.85
C GLN A 439 -12.58 -12.12 14.49
N ARG A 440 -11.34 -12.59 14.30
CA ARG A 440 -10.84 -13.81 14.94
C ARG A 440 -10.78 -13.63 16.45
N VAL A 441 -10.19 -12.52 16.92
CA VAL A 441 -10.13 -12.18 18.35
C VAL A 441 -11.54 -12.08 18.93
N LEU A 442 -12.46 -11.42 18.23
CA LEU A 442 -13.88 -11.33 18.60
C LEU A 442 -14.59 -12.67 18.75
N SER A 443 -14.19 -13.68 17.98
CA SER A 443 -14.83 -15.00 17.94
C SER A 443 -14.34 -15.93 19.06
N MET A 444 -13.33 -15.53 19.84
CA MET A 444 -12.79 -16.36 20.92
C MET A 444 -13.70 -16.32 22.17
N PRO A 445 -14.05 -17.48 22.78
CA PRO A 445 -15.07 -17.57 23.84
C PRO A 445 -14.75 -16.84 25.17
N LYS A 446 -13.52 -16.35 25.34
CA LYS A 446 -13.01 -15.81 26.61
C LYS A 446 -12.36 -14.42 26.50
N HIS A 447 -12.45 -13.75 25.36
CA HIS A 447 -11.72 -12.48 25.18
C HIS A 447 -12.56 -11.23 25.39
N GLU A 448 -12.09 -10.42 26.34
CA GLU A 448 -12.29 -8.98 26.42
C GLU A 448 -11.37 -8.35 25.37
N TRP A 449 -11.84 -8.23 24.13
CA TRP A 449 -11.06 -7.57 23.10
C TRP A 449 -10.96 -6.08 23.40
N GLU A 450 -9.74 -5.59 23.59
CA GLU A 450 -9.40 -4.18 23.84
C GLU A 450 -9.59 -3.36 22.57
N TRP A 451 -10.81 -2.86 22.36
CA TRP A 451 -11.14 -2.06 21.19
C TRP A 451 -11.85 -0.76 21.55
N ALA A 452 -12.54 -0.66 22.69
CA ALA A 452 -13.14 0.61 23.10
C ALA A 452 -12.06 1.61 23.59
N TYR A 453 -12.43 2.88 23.74
CA TYR A 453 -11.61 3.87 24.43
C TYR A 453 -12.31 4.38 25.69
N VAL A 454 -11.51 4.80 26.69
CA VAL A 454 -11.99 5.64 27.78
C VAL A 454 -11.62 7.08 27.47
N GLY A 455 -12.61 7.98 27.54
CA GLY A 455 -12.46 9.40 27.30
C GLY A 455 -12.58 10.22 28.58
N TYR A 456 -11.84 11.32 28.72
CA TYR A 456 -11.97 12.26 29.84
C TYR A 456 -12.45 13.63 29.36
N ARG A 457 -13.48 14.20 29.98
CA ARG A 457 -13.84 15.62 29.84
C ARG A 457 -12.83 16.44 30.64
N LEU A 458 -11.85 17.05 29.99
CA LEU A 458 -10.79 17.86 30.62
C LEU A 458 -11.07 19.37 30.55
N SER A 459 -12.24 19.79 30.07
CA SER A 459 -12.63 21.19 30.05
C SER A 459 -14.09 21.37 30.45
N HIS A 460 -14.31 22.36 31.30
CA HIS A 460 -15.63 22.77 31.76
C HIS A 460 -15.91 24.25 31.47
N ASP A 461 -15.22 24.83 30.50
CA ASP A 461 -15.51 26.17 29.98
C ASP A 461 -16.84 26.20 29.21
N HIS A 462 -17.32 25.03 28.79
CA HIS A 462 -18.58 24.81 28.09
C HIS A 462 -19.69 24.35 29.03
N THR A 463 -20.93 24.74 28.73
CA THR A 463 -22.10 24.28 29.50
C THR A 463 -22.34 22.79 29.30
N ASP A 464 -23.17 22.18 30.15
CA ASP A 464 -23.50 20.76 30.01
C ASP A 464 -24.30 20.48 28.72
N GLU A 465 -25.10 21.45 28.25
CA GLU A 465 -25.78 21.36 26.95
C GLU A 465 -24.78 21.39 25.78
N GLU A 466 -23.75 22.23 25.86
CA GLU A 466 -22.67 22.29 24.87
C GLU A 466 -21.83 21.01 24.89
N TRP A 467 -21.58 20.45 26.07
CA TRP A 467 -20.91 19.15 26.23
C TRP A 467 -21.73 18.01 25.60
N ASP A 468 -23.03 17.95 25.83
CA ASP A 468 -23.91 16.96 25.21
C ASP A 468 -23.97 17.14 23.69
N ALA A 469 -23.99 18.38 23.20
CA ALA A 469 -23.92 18.67 21.77
C ALA A 469 -22.58 18.22 21.15
N PHE A 470 -21.46 18.43 21.85
CA PHE A 470 -20.15 17.92 21.45
C PHE A 470 -20.16 16.40 21.37
N LYS A 471 -20.56 15.69 22.44
CA LYS A 471 -20.60 14.22 22.47
C LYS A 471 -21.43 13.67 21.32
N ASN A 472 -22.62 14.21 21.08
CA ASN A 472 -23.48 13.75 20.00
C ASN A 472 -22.82 13.91 18.61
N LYS A 473 -22.15 15.05 18.37
CA LYS A 473 -21.42 15.28 17.11
C LYS A 473 -20.20 14.38 16.98
N PHE A 474 -19.44 14.22 18.06
CA PHE A 474 -18.27 13.34 18.11
C PHE A 474 -18.65 11.88 17.85
N GLU A 475 -19.64 11.33 18.55
CA GLU A 475 -20.09 9.95 18.35
C GLU A 475 -20.64 9.72 16.94
N LEU A 476 -21.37 10.70 16.39
CA LEU A 476 -21.82 10.64 15.00
C LEU A 476 -20.61 10.62 14.05
N ASP A 477 -19.61 11.46 14.30
CA ASP A 477 -18.39 11.53 13.51
C ASP A 477 -17.64 10.21 13.53
N ILE A 478 -17.29 9.69 14.71
CA ILE A 478 -16.50 8.45 14.83
C ILE A 478 -17.29 7.18 14.49
N SER A 479 -18.61 7.24 14.29
CA SER A 479 -19.41 6.09 13.86
C SER A 479 -19.41 5.86 12.35
N ASN A 480 -19.06 6.89 11.57
CA ASN A 480 -19.04 6.85 10.12
C ASN A 480 -17.66 6.37 9.60
N TRP A 481 -17.41 5.08 9.54
CA TRP A 481 -16.15 4.55 9.01
C TRP A 481 -16.35 3.19 8.35
N GLY A 482 -15.37 2.66 7.61
CA GLY A 482 -15.37 1.29 7.09
C GLY A 482 -16.60 0.93 6.23
N ALA A 483 -17.03 1.81 5.34
CA ALA A 483 -18.12 1.53 4.39
C ALA A 483 -17.67 0.53 3.30
N GLU A 484 -16.37 0.51 3.04
CA GLU A 484 -15.66 -0.29 2.07
C GLU A 484 -15.17 -1.65 2.63
N LEU A 485 -15.25 -1.82 3.95
CA LEU A 485 -14.70 -2.98 4.65
C LEU A 485 -15.75 -4.08 4.81
N GLU A 486 -15.48 -5.25 4.22
CA GLU A 486 -16.36 -6.41 4.37
C GLU A 486 -16.30 -6.99 5.80
N GLY A 487 -17.47 -7.29 6.38
CA GLY A 487 -17.58 -7.95 7.69
C GLY A 487 -17.28 -7.06 8.91
N VAL A 488 -17.06 -5.76 8.71
CA VAL A 488 -16.66 -4.83 9.79
C VAL A 488 -17.76 -4.55 10.82
N ASP A 489 -19.02 -4.87 10.54
CA ASP A 489 -20.17 -4.51 11.39
C ASP A 489 -20.04 -5.01 12.84
N LYS A 490 -19.46 -6.20 13.05
CA LYS A 490 -19.22 -6.74 14.40
C LYS A 490 -18.20 -5.91 15.18
N ILE A 491 -17.22 -5.35 14.47
CA ILE A 491 -16.19 -4.48 15.05
C ILE A 491 -16.82 -3.13 15.40
N LYS A 492 -17.58 -2.52 14.46
CA LYS A 492 -18.33 -1.29 14.69
C LYS A 492 -19.25 -1.37 15.91
N GLY A 493 -19.94 -2.49 16.09
CA GLY A 493 -20.80 -2.71 17.26
C GLY A 493 -20.06 -2.69 18.61
N ARG A 494 -18.72 -2.75 18.61
CA ARG A 494 -17.87 -2.61 19.81
C ARG A 494 -17.07 -1.31 19.86
N SER A 495 -17.00 -0.55 18.76
CA SER A 495 -16.37 0.77 18.71
C SER A 495 -17.18 1.77 19.53
N LYS A 496 -16.71 2.07 20.74
CA LYS A 496 -17.33 3.07 21.62
C LYS A 496 -16.28 3.84 22.40
N VAL A 497 -16.65 5.06 22.80
CA VAL A 497 -15.87 5.86 23.74
C VAL A 497 -16.68 6.04 25.01
N GLU A 498 -16.13 5.59 26.13
CA GLU A 498 -16.74 5.76 27.45
C GLU A 498 -16.19 7.02 28.12
N TRP A 499 -17.00 8.09 28.09
CA TRP A 499 -16.62 9.38 28.68
C TRP A 499 -16.77 9.40 30.20
N ARG A 500 -15.75 9.95 30.87
CA ARG A 500 -15.72 10.24 32.30
C ARG A 500 -15.53 11.73 32.53
N ASP A 501 -16.22 12.26 33.53
CA ASP A 501 -16.07 13.67 33.91
C ASP A 501 -14.85 13.82 34.85
N ALA A 502 -13.86 14.61 34.45
CA ALA A 502 -12.63 14.78 35.24
C ALA A 502 -12.89 15.47 36.58
N ARG A 503 -13.92 16.33 36.67
CA ARG A 503 -14.29 17.02 37.90
C ARG A 503 -14.75 16.04 38.98
N ASP A 504 -15.52 15.03 38.60
CA ASP A 504 -16.01 13.99 39.52
C ASP A 504 -14.87 13.12 40.07
N LEU A 505 -13.74 13.11 39.37
CA LEU A 505 -12.54 12.35 39.71
C LEU A 505 -11.47 13.19 40.43
N GLY A 506 -11.75 14.48 40.66
CA GLY A 506 -10.79 15.41 41.29
C GLY A 506 -9.61 15.81 40.40
N ILE A 507 -9.73 15.62 39.08
CA ILE A 507 -8.70 15.97 38.09
C ILE A 507 -8.94 17.42 37.62
N PRO A 508 -7.95 18.33 37.70
CA PRO A 508 -8.09 19.69 37.20
C PRO A 508 -8.26 19.77 35.68
N ASP A 509 -8.92 20.83 35.20
CA ASP A 509 -9.06 21.11 33.77
C ASP A 509 -7.70 21.21 33.07
N GLY A 510 -7.58 20.55 31.92
CA GLY A 510 -6.36 20.49 31.12
C GLY A 510 -5.24 19.61 31.68
N ASP A 511 -5.42 18.97 32.85
CA ASP A 511 -4.38 18.15 33.47
C ASP A 511 -4.31 16.74 32.86
N VAL A 512 -3.62 16.66 31.72
CA VAL A 512 -3.34 15.40 31.00
C VAL A 512 -2.57 14.41 31.86
N ALA A 513 -1.65 14.87 32.71
CA ALA A 513 -0.82 14.00 33.54
C ALA A 513 -1.65 13.31 34.62
N ALA A 514 -2.53 14.05 35.30
CA ALA A 514 -3.45 13.48 36.28
C ALA A 514 -4.46 12.51 35.65
N ALA A 515 -4.96 12.81 34.43
CA ALA A 515 -5.82 11.88 33.70
C ALA A 515 -5.10 10.58 33.34
N ARG A 516 -3.84 10.67 32.90
CA ARG A 516 -2.97 9.51 32.64
C ARG A 516 -2.76 8.67 33.90
N GLU A 517 -2.36 9.29 35.00
CA GLU A 517 -2.11 8.61 36.29
C GLU A 517 -3.38 7.90 36.81
N HIS A 518 -4.53 8.59 36.74
CA HIS A 518 -5.81 7.99 37.12
C HIS A 518 -6.16 6.79 36.24
N PHE A 519 -5.99 6.89 34.92
CA PHE A 519 -6.26 5.77 34.02
C PHE A 519 -5.32 4.58 34.24
N GLN A 520 -4.02 4.83 34.48
CA GLN A 520 -3.05 3.80 34.85
C GLN A 520 -3.51 3.02 36.10
N SER A 521 -4.05 3.70 37.10
CA SER A 521 -4.58 3.06 38.31
C SER A 521 -5.80 2.15 38.07
N LEU A 522 -6.47 2.31 36.92
CA LEU A 522 -7.67 1.56 36.56
C LEU A 522 -7.41 0.40 35.59
N ARG A 523 -6.20 0.24 35.04
CA ARG A 523 -5.87 -0.76 33.99
C ARG A 523 -6.31 -2.18 34.35
N ASP A 524 -6.13 -2.57 35.61
CA ASP A 524 -6.48 -3.92 36.10
C ASP A 524 -7.92 -4.02 36.63
N SER A 525 -8.73 -2.96 36.50
CA SER A 525 -10.10 -2.92 37.01
C SER A 525 -11.13 -3.27 35.95
N ASP A 526 -12.26 -3.83 36.37
CA ASP A 526 -13.42 -4.05 35.48
C ASP A 526 -13.98 -2.74 34.89
N ALA A 527 -13.54 -1.57 35.37
CA ALA A 527 -14.03 -0.27 34.94
C ALA A 527 -13.48 0.19 33.56
N VAL A 528 -12.43 -0.45 33.05
CA VAL A 528 -11.85 -0.19 31.71
C VAL A 528 -11.86 -1.44 30.83
N LYS A 529 -12.66 -2.42 31.23
CA LYS A 529 -12.78 -3.73 30.60
C LYS A 529 -13.21 -3.65 29.15
N GLY A 530 -12.39 -4.21 28.26
CA GLY A 530 -12.60 -4.17 26.80
C GLY A 530 -12.25 -2.82 26.16
N ALA A 531 -11.77 -1.85 26.92
CA ALA A 531 -11.13 -0.67 26.40
C ALA A 531 -9.61 -0.89 26.27
N ARG A 532 -8.99 -0.15 25.36
CA ARG A 532 -7.55 -0.12 25.20
C ARG A 532 -6.86 0.36 26.46
N THR A 533 -5.77 -0.31 26.82
CA THR A 533 -4.97 0.05 28.01
C THR A 533 -3.77 0.93 27.71
N ASP A 534 -3.34 0.99 26.44
CA ASP A 534 -2.17 1.73 25.96
C ASP A 534 -2.48 3.21 25.65
N ILE A 535 -3.74 3.51 25.30
CA ILE A 535 -4.19 4.84 24.90
C ILE A 535 -5.52 5.18 25.56
N LEU A 536 -5.61 6.41 26.08
CA LEU A 536 -6.86 7.03 26.49
C LEU A 536 -7.15 8.28 25.66
N LEU A 537 -8.41 8.69 25.62
CA LEU A 537 -8.86 9.90 24.94
C LEU A 537 -9.17 11.03 25.93
N ALA A 538 -9.07 12.27 25.46
CA ALA A 538 -9.46 13.44 26.21
C ALA A 538 -10.15 14.49 25.34
N ALA A 539 -11.10 15.18 25.95
CA ALA A 539 -11.76 16.37 25.41
C ALA A 539 -11.30 17.59 26.21
N ASP A 540 -10.23 18.22 25.75
CA ASP A 540 -9.83 19.55 26.19
C ASP A 540 -10.71 20.63 25.53
N LYS A 541 -10.47 21.90 25.88
CA LYS A 541 -11.23 23.02 25.29
C LYS A 541 -11.17 23.01 23.76
N ALA A 542 -9.99 22.77 23.18
CA ALA A 542 -9.79 22.81 21.74
C ALA A 542 -10.53 21.68 21.02
N VAL A 543 -10.59 20.48 21.63
CA VAL A 543 -11.39 19.34 21.14
C VAL A 543 -12.86 19.69 21.11
N ILE A 544 -13.42 20.21 22.21
CA ILE A 544 -14.84 20.57 22.27
C ILE A 544 -15.18 21.67 21.25
N ASP A 545 -14.34 22.71 21.20
CA ASP A 545 -14.49 23.81 20.22
C ASP A 545 -14.44 23.29 18.78
N SER A 546 -13.62 22.27 18.47
CA SER A 546 -13.49 21.74 17.11
C SER A 546 -14.78 21.14 16.53
N TYR A 547 -15.70 20.67 17.38
CA TYR A 547 -17.01 20.15 16.94
C TYR A 547 -18.13 21.17 17.08
N LEU A 548 -18.05 22.08 18.06
CA LEU A 548 -19.07 23.09 18.28
C LEU A 548 -18.94 24.26 17.31
N ALA A 549 -17.71 24.68 17.03
CA ALA A 549 -17.35 25.76 16.12
C ALA A 549 -16.23 25.28 15.16
N PRO A 550 -16.53 24.31 14.26
CA PRO A 550 -15.53 23.75 13.37
C PRO A 550 -14.95 24.83 12.43
N PRO A 551 -13.63 24.88 12.24
CA PRO A 551 -13.02 25.65 11.17
C PRO A 551 -13.54 25.18 9.80
N SER A 552 -13.53 26.07 8.81
CA SER A 552 -13.97 25.72 7.45
C SER A 552 -13.05 24.70 6.75
N ASP A 553 -11.81 24.55 7.22
CA ASP A 553 -10.72 23.80 6.60
C ASP A 553 -10.28 22.54 7.39
N GLN A 554 -10.95 22.26 8.52
CA GLN A 554 -10.55 21.18 9.43
C GLN A 554 -11.75 20.52 10.11
N GLY A 555 -11.80 19.19 10.05
CA GLY A 555 -12.78 18.38 10.77
C GLY A 555 -12.56 18.38 12.29
N GLY A 556 -13.53 17.84 13.02
CA GLY A 556 -13.41 17.65 14.47
C GLY A 556 -12.29 16.66 14.81
N PHE A 557 -11.66 16.84 15.98
CA PHE A 557 -10.55 16.01 16.43
C PHE A 557 -10.66 15.68 17.92
N VAL A 558 -9.97 14.64 18.36
CA VAL A 558 -9.86 14.22 19.76
C VAL A 558 -8.39 14.17 20.19
N LEU A 559 -8.11 14.40 21.48
CA LEU A 559 -6.76 14.27 22.03
C LEU A 559 -6.56 12.81 22.45
N ALA A 560 -5.61 12.12 21.84
CA ALA A 560 -5.13 10.81 22.28
C ALA A 560 -3.88 10.98 23.15
N ILE A 561 -3.85 10.24 24.26
CA ILE A 561 -2.80 10.31 25.28
C ILE A 561 -2.15 8.93 25.36
N ASP A 562 -0.84 8.88 25.13
CA ASP A 562 -0.01 7.70 25.38
C ASP A 562 0.08 7.50 26.90
N VAL A 563 -0.42 6.35 27.34
CA VAL A 563 -0.54 6.03 28.76
C VAL A 563 0.82 5.64 29.35
N ASP A 564 1.73 5.08 28.56
CA ASP A 564 3.04 4.62 29.00
C ASP A 564 4.15 5.65 28.74
N TYR A 565 3.80 6.84 28.22
CA TYR A 565 4.76 7.92 28.03
C TYR A 565 5.35 8.41 29.36
N ASP A 566 6.67 8.23 29.51
CA ASP A 566 7.47 8.83 30.58
C ASP A 566 8.33 9.99 30.02
N PRO A 567 8.10 11.25 30.44
CA PRO A 567 8.93 12.38 30.01
C PRO A 567 10.38 12.31 30.49
N LYS A 568 10.71 11.39 31.40
CA LYS A 568 12.09 11.13 31.86
C LYS A 568 12.81 10.11 31.00
N ASP A 569 12.08 9.38 30.16
CA ASP A 569 12.69 8.45 29.22
C ASP A 569 13.46 9.27 28.17
N ASN A 570 14.78 9.14 28.21
CA ASN A 570 15.70 9.87 27.34
C ASN A 570 16.26 8.94 26.26
N ASP A 571 15.42 8.07 25.68
CA ASP A 571 15.81 7.27 24.53
C ASP A 571 16.17 8.20 23.36
N PRO A 572 17.47 8.30 23.00
CA PRO A 572 17.91 9.19 21.92
C PRO A 572 17.30 8.81 20.57
N GLN A 573 17.04 7.52 20.33
CA GLN A 573 16.46 7.06 19.07
C GLN A 573 15.02 7.51 18.93
N ARG A 574 14.23 7.37 20.00
CA ARG A 574 12.85 7.86 20.03
C ARG A 574 12.79 9.37 19.79
N ALA A 575 13.74 10.13 20.33
CA ALA A 575 13.84 11.57 20.12
C ALA A 575 14.22 11.96 18.68
N GLU A 576 15.02 11.13 17.98
CA GLU A 576 15.37 11.32 16.56
C GLU A 576 14.21 10.97 15.63
N GLU A 577 13.48 9.87 15.90
CA GLU A 577 12.36 9.41 15.06
C GLU A 577 11.05 10.16 15.32
N SER A 578 10.87 10.74 16.51
CA SER A 578 9.65 11.45 16.94
C SER A 578 9.97 12.76 17.66
N PRO A 579 10.62 13.73 16.97
CA PRO A 579 11.15 14.93 17.61
C PRO A 579 10.05 15.78 18.25
N GLY A 580 10.20 16.07 19.54
CA GLY A 580 9.26 16.92 20.28
C GLY A 580 7.93 16.26 20.64
N TYR A 581 7.84 14.93 20.58
CA TYR A 581 6.66 14.21 21.05
C TYR A 581 6.50 14.31 22.57
N GLU A 582 5.32 14.74 23.04
CA GLU A 582 5.03 15.02 24.46
C GLU A 582 4.08 13.98 25.09
N GLY A 583 3.95 12.79 24.48
CA GLY A 583 3.02 11.75 24.93
C GLY A 583 1.56 12.02 24.59
N THR A 584 1.29 12.95 23.68
CA THR A 584 -0.07 13.27 23.21
C THR A 584 -0.09 13.55 21.72
N LEU A 585 -1.21 13.24 21.07
CA LEU A 585 -1.45 13.53 19.66
C LEU A 585 -2.93 13.84 19.44
N ARG A 586 -3.24 14.89 18.68
CA ARG A 586 -4.63 15.12 18.25
C ARG A 586 -4.90 14.33 16.98
N ILE A 587 -6.04 13.64 16.92
CA ILE A 587 -6.42 12.76 15.81
C ILE A 587 -7.77 13.22 15.28
N LEU A 588 -7.91 13.35 13.96
CA LEU A 588 -9.22 13.58 13.35
C LEU A 588 -10.19 12.46 13.74
N GLY A 589 -11.43 12.82 14.12
CA GLY A 589 -12.43 11.80 14.50
C GLY A 589 -12.67 10.78 13.40
N SER A 590 -12.61 11.21 12.13
CA SER A 590 -12.72 10.36 10.95
C SER A 590 -11.62 9.31 10.76
N LEU A 591 -10.52 9.36 11.53
CA LEU A 591 -9.39 8.43 11.44
C LEU A 591 -9.26 7.53 12.69
N LEU A 592 -10.16 7.68 13.67
CA LEU A 592 -9.99 7.04 14.98
C LEU A 592 -10.01 5.50 14.91
N TRP A 593 -10.82 4.93 14.03
CA TRP A 593 -11.08 3.48 14.01
C TRP A 593 -10.43 2.74 12.84
N ASP A 594 -10.63 3.21 11.61
CA ASP A 594 -10.17 2.57 10.37
C ASP A 594 -8.73 2.90 9.98
N ASP A 595 -8.12 3.90 10.62
CA ASP A 595 -6.69 4.21 10.45
C ASP A 595 -5.95 3.99 11.78
N VAL A 596 -6.14 4.86 12.78
CA VAL A 596 -5.37 4.77 14.04
C VAL A 596 -5.72 3.51 14.83
N GLY A 597 -7.01 3.21 15.01
CA GLY A 597 -7.46 1.99 15.67
C GLY A 597 -6.92 0.73 15.00
N ALA A 598 -6.94 0.69 13.66
CA ALA A 598 -6.39 -0.41 12.87
C ALA A 598 -4.87 -0.56 13.09
N MET A 599 -4.08 0.52 12.93
CA MET A 599 -2.63 0.49 13.12
C MET A 599 -2.21 0.05 14.53
N LEU A 600 -2.95 0.50 15.53
CA LEU A 600 -2.70 0.15 16.92
C LEU A 600 -3.11 -1.30 17.23
N GLN A 601 -4.15 -1.83 16.57
CA GLN A 601 -4.56 -3.23 16.70
C GLN A 601 -3.56 -4.18 16.03
N THR A 602 -2.97 -3.78 14.91
CA THR A 602 -1.94 -4.54 14.19
C THR A 602 -0.52 -4.27 14.71
N GLN A 603 -0.38 -3.46 15.76
CA GLN A 603 0.91 -3.11 16.39
C GLN A 603 1.92 -2.52 15.39
N THR A 604 1.43 -1.74 14.44
CA THR A 604 2.22 -1.21 13.33
C THR A 604 2.81 0.16 13.62
N GLN A 605 1.98 1.08 14.12
CA GLN A 605 2.37 2.44 14.44
C GLN A 605 1.66 2.87 15.72
N HIS A 606 2.42 3.39 16.68
CA HIS A 606 1.92 4.01 17.90
C HIS A 606 1.78 5.53 17.73
N LEU A 607 1.27 6.22 18.75
CA LEU A 607 1.08 7.67 18.71
C LEU A 607 2.38 8.44 18.45
N ALA A 608 3.50 7.97 19.02
CA ALA A 608 4.83 8.54 18.74
C ALA A 608 5.19 8.41 17.26
N ASP A 609 4.92 7.26 16.64
CA ASP A 609 5.21 7.03 15.23
C ASP A 609 4.36 7.90 14.29
N LEU A 610 3.17 8.31 14.72
CA LEU A 610 2.27 9.18 13.95
C LEU A 610 2.55 10.67 14.15
N TRP A 611 3.15 11.04 15.29
CA TRP A 611 3.45 12.42 15.64
C TRP A 611 4.21 13.21 14.55
N PRO A 612 5.26 12.67 13.91
CA PRO A 612 5.94 13.36 12.82
C PRO A 612 5.05 13.84 11.67
N LEU A 613 3.93 13.15 11.41
CA LEU A 613 2.98 13.50 10.35
C LEU A 613 2.04 14.65 10.77
N ALA A 614 2.07 15.02 12.06
CA ALA A 614 1.26 16.08 12.65
C ALA A 614 2.10 17.25 13.19
N MET A 615 3.40 17.08 13.43
CA MET A 615 4.23 18.05 14.16
C MET A 615 4.29 19.44 13.51
N ASN A 616 4.14 19.51 12.18
CA ASN A 616 4.14 20.77 11.41
C ASN A 616 2.73 21.36 11.23
N ASP A 617 1.67 20.66 11.62
CA ASP A 617 0.31 21.19 11.61
C ASP A 617 0.15 22.25 12.70
N LYS A 618 -0.50 23.37 12.36
CA LYS A 618 -0.70 24.51 13.30
C LYS A 618 -1.37 24.09 14.61
N ARG A 619 -2.20 23.04 14.59
CA ARG A 619 -2.92 22.50 15.74
C ARG A 619 -2.39 21.13 16.19
N ARG A 620 -1.31 20.65 15.56
CA ARG A 620 -0.70 19.35 15.81
C ARG A 620 -1.69 18.19 15.63
N VAL A 621 -2.56 18.29 14.63
CA VAL A 621 -3.56 17.27 14.33
C VAL A 621 -3.04 16.34 13.25
N TYR A 622 -3.08 15.04 13.55
CA TYR A 622 -2.83 13.98 12.60
C TYR A 622 -4.02 13.82 11.64
N GLN A 623 -3.73 13.95 10.34
CA GLN A 623 -4.73 14.05 9.28
C GLN A 623 -4.61 12.94 8.21
N GLY A 624 -3.72 11.98 8.40
CA GLY A 624 -3.47 10.89 7.46
C GLY A 624 -1.98 10.63 7.21
N PRO A 625 -1.66 9.67 6.32
CA PRO A 625 -0.29 9.20 6.07
C PRO A 625 0.59 10.20 5.31
N LEU A 626 -0.01 11.18 4.63
CA LEU A 626 0.71 12.25 3.96
C LEU A 626 0.55 13.56 4.73
N PRO A 627 1.64 14.32 4.95
CA PRO A 627 1.52 15.65 5.52
C PRO A 627 0.73 16.54 4.56
N LYS A 628 -0.12 17.43 5.08
CA LYS A 628 -0.68 18.51 4.26
C LYS A 628 0.49 19.35 3.73
N ALA A 629 0.48 19.65 2.43
CA ALA A 629 1.39 20.63 1.88
C ALA A 629 1.24 21.92 2.70
N SER A 630 2.34 22.42 3.27
CA SER A 630 2.33 23.71 3.96
C SER A 630 1.92 24.78 2.95
N GLU A 631 0.74 25.36 3.14
CA GLU A 631 0.40 26.64 2.51
C GLU A 631 1.32 27.71 3.11
N ASP A 632 2.47 27.92 2.46
CA ASP A 632 3.30 29.11 2.66
C ASP A 632 2.83 30.26 1.74
#